data_AF-F1T762-F1
#
_entry.id   AF-F1T762-F1
#
_cell.length_a   1.000
_cell.length_b   1.000
_cell.length_c   1.000
_cell.angle_alpha   90.00
_cell.angle_beta   90.00
_cell.angle_gamma   90.00
#
_symmetry.space_group_name_H-M   'P 1'
#
loop_
_entity.id
_entity.type
_entity.pdbx_description
1 polymer ?
#
loop_
_entity_poly.entity_id
_entity_poly.type
_entity_poly.pdbx_seq_one_letter_code
_entity_poly.pdbx_strand_id
1 'polypeptide(L)'
;MKKSNFITFLLLAALITFCLPTASFAADTGKVSGSEVLVIGDSFLALSHDITSRLQQNARNDGILASTDKFRDLSVSGTMLNGGISPNIPTQYQNGVNAGTVKYVIMDGGGNDCLGGSVDGAVTAAKSLFQQMTKSGTVKVFYLFYPDAQGGLSGMLNPKLNTLRPQIQSIVTGSTSPKGYFLDLRPTFEGKYSSYILSDGIHPTLAGSNAAADAIWAEMKKVGFFETTPLTPKVGDCNNDGSIDSIDFSLLKQYLLNGGSTYNSAMDLNADNVINALDVVIMKKYLLGMVNTLPAV
;
A
#
# COMPACT_ATOMS: atom_id res chain seq x y z
N MET A 1 15.35 -39.57 -80.87
CA MET A 1 14.31 -38.62 -80.38
C MET A 1 13.75 -39.09 -79.05
N LYS A 2 14.00 -38.35 -77.95
CA LYS A 2 13.27 -38.28 -76.66
C LYS A 2 14.22 -37.65 -75.63
N LYS A 3 14.14 -36.33 -75.49
CA LYS A 3 13.51 -35.56 -74.40
C LYS A 3 14.37 -35.47 -73.13
N SER A 4 14.96 -34.27 -72.98
CA SER A 4 15.52 -33.68 -71.76
C SER A 4 14.54 -33.75 -70.60
N ASN A 5 15.05 -33.94 -69.38
CA ASN A 5 14.44 -33.48 -68.14
C ASN A 5 15.53 -33.07 -67.15
N PHE A 6 15.68 -31.75 -67.00
CA PHE A 6 16.39 -31.08 -65.92
C PHE A 6 15.69 -31.37 -64.59
N ILE A 7 16.42 -31.85 -63.58
CA ILE A 7 15.95 -31.90 -62.19
C ILE A 7 16.67 -30.81 -61.41
N THR A 8 15.91 -29.79 -61.04
CA THR A 8 16.32 -28.65 -60.20
C THR A 8 16.40 -29.10 -58.74
N PHE A 9 17.55 -28.93 -58.10
CA PHE A 9 17.70 -29.06 -56.65
C PHE A 9 17.12 -27.80 -55.97
N LEU A 10 16.01 -27.92 -55.25
CA LEU A 10 15.55 -26.92 -54.29
C LEU A 10 16.17 -27.24 -52.92
N LEU A 11 17.09 -26.39 -52.45
CA LEU A 11 17.49 -26.33 -51.04
C LEU A 11 16.40 -25.59 -50.26
N LEU A 12 15.67 -26.31 -49.41
CA LEU A 12 14.74 -25.73 -48.45
C LEU A 12 15.51 -25.41 -47.15
N ALA A 13 15.93 -24.17 -46.97
CA ALA A 13 16.45 -23.69 -45.69
C ALA A 13 15.28 -23.43 -44.73
N ALA A 14 15.07 -24.32 -43.76
CA ALA A 14 14.12 -24.09 -42.67
C ALA A 14 14.71 -23.10 -41.67
N LEU A 15 14.27 -21.84 -41.71
CA LEU A 15 14.50 -20.89 -40.62
C LEU A 15 13.63 -21.29 -39.43
N ILE A 16 14.23 -21.90 -38.41
CA ILE A 16 13.60 -22.07 -37.11
C ILE A 16 13.75 -20.75 -36.36
N THR A 17 12.69 -19.94 -36.35
CA THR A 17 12.63 -18.73 -35.54
C THR A 17 12.42 -19.14 -34.08
N PHE A 18 13.49 -19.19 -33.30
CA PHE A 18 13.40 -19.28 -31.85
C PHE A 18 12.90 -17.93 -31.32
N CYS A 19 11.58 -17.81 -31.14
CA CYS A 19 10.99 -16.71 -30.40
C CYS A 19 11.25 -16.96 -28.91
N LEU A 20 12.41 -16.53 -28.42
CA LEU A 20 12.63 -16.45 -26.98
C LEU A 20 11.67 -15.38 -26.44
N PRO A 21 10.80 -15.68 -25.46
CA PRO A 21 10.01 -14.66 -24.83
C PRO A 21 11.00 -13.75 -24.08
N THR A 22 11.20 -12.53 -24.59
CA THR A 22 11.82 -11.47 -23.81
C THR A 22 10.85 -11.14 -22.70
N ALA A 23 11.04 -11.77 -21.54
CA ALA A 23 10.44 -11.30 -20.30
C ALA A 23 10.97 -9.89 -20.07
N SER A 24 10.14 -8.90 -20.38
CA SER A 24 10.35 -7.54 -19.92
C SER A 24 10.25 -7.59 -18.39
N PHE A 25 11.39 -7.59 -17.70
CA PHE A 25 11.42 -7.22 -16.30
C PHE A 25 11.33 -5.70 -16.23
N ALA A 26 10.16 -5.16 -16.55
CA ALA A 26 9.80 -3.86 -16.01
C ALA A 26 9.67 -4.07 -14.50
N ALA A 27 10.63 -3.54 -13.74
CA ALA A 27 10.46 -3.40 -12.30
C ALA A 27 9.16 -2.62 -12.10
N ASP A 28 8.21 -3.21 -11.39
CA ASP A 28 6.92 -2.58 -11.12
C ASP A 28 7.13 -1.49 -10.07
N THR A 29 7.62 -0.34 -10.52
CA THR A 29 8.02 0.81 -9.71
C THR A 29 6.85 1.41 -8.91
N GLY A 30 5.62 0.92 -9.12
CA GLY A 30 4.41 1.29 -8.39
C GLY A 30 3.94 0.28 -7.32
N LYS A 31 4.62 -0.86 -7.12
CA LYS A 31 4.20 -1.88 -6.14
C LYS A 31 4.97 -1.82 -4.83
N VAL A 32 4.27 -2.01 -3.72
CA VAL A 32 4.90 -2.27 -2.42
C VAL A 32 5.34 -3.74 -2.35
N SER A 33 6.53 -3.98 -1.78
CA SER A 33 6.94 -5.32 -1.38
C SER A 33 6.17 -5.72 -0.12
N GLY A 34 5.35 -6.77 -0.20
CA GLY A 34 4.56 -7.27 0.93
C GLY A 34 5.43 -7.67 2.12
N SER A 35 6.65 -8.14 1.87
CA SER A 35 7.64 -8.42 2.92
C SER A 35 8.10 -7.18 3.69
N GLU A 36 7.93 -5.97 3.17
CA GLU A 36 8.25 -4.71 3.86
C GLU A 36 7.05 -4.13 4.66
N VAL A 37 5.87 -4.76 4.56
CA VAL A 37 4.65 -4.40 5.28
C VAL A 37 4.44 -5.36 6.45
N LEU A 38 4.44 -4.82 7.67
CA LEU A 38 4.26 -5.59 8.89
C LEU A 38 2.90 -5.27 9.52
N VAL A 39 2.12 -6.31 9.81
CA VAL A 39 0.90 -6.21 10.63
C VAL A 39 1.22 -6.74 12.02
N ILE A 40 0.99 -5.94 13.05
CA ILE A 40 1.18 -6.29 14.47
C ILE A 40 -0.03 -5.82 15.26
N GLY A 41 -0.30 -6.43 16.40
CA GLY A 41 -1.47 -6.06 17.17
C GLY A 41 -2.02 -7.19 18.02
N ASP A 42 -3.25 -6.98 18.49
CA ASP A 42 -3.96 -7.91 19.34
C ASP A 42 -5.05 -8.71 18.60
N SER A 43 -6.03 -9.23 19.34
CA SER A 43 -7.06 -10.11 18.81
C SER A 43 -8.04 -9.43 17.86
N PHE A 44 -8.12 -8.08 17.84
CA PHE A 44 -8.97 -7.41 16.86
C PHE A 44 -8.46 -7.63 15.42
N LEU A 45 -7.13 -7.67 15.22
CA LEU A 45 -6.51 -8.11 13.97
C LEU A 45 -6.32 -9.64 13.89
N ALA A 46 -5.88 -10.26 14.99
CA ALA A 46 -5.34 -11.62 15.00
C ALA A 46 -6.36 -12.74 15.15
N LEU A 47 -7.60 -12.46 15.60
CA LEU A 47 -8.53 -13.56 15.94
C LEU A 47 -8.93 -14.37 14.70
N SER A 48 -9.25 -13.68 13.59
CA SER A 48 -9.60 -14.34 12.32
C SER A 48 -8.63 -14.05 11.19
N HIS A 49 -7.78 -13.02 11.31
CA HIS A 49 -6.97 -12.47 10.21
C HIS A 49 -7.77 -12.02 8.97
N ASP A 50 -9.10 -11.84 9.09
CA ASP A 50 -9.95 -11.39 7.99
C ASP A 50 -9.62 -9.95 7.58
N ILE A 51 -9.31 -9.08 8.55
CA ILE A 51 -8.92 -7.69 8.29
C ILE A 51 -7.66 -7.67 7.43
N THR A 52 -6.60 -8.39 7.83
CA THR A 52 -5.36 -8.49 7.06
C THR A 52 -5.60 -9.10 5.68
N SER A 53 -6.40 -10.16 5.60
CA SER A 53 -6.72 -10.83 4.34
C SER A 53 -7.42 -9.90 3.36
N ARG A 54 -8.39 -9.11 3.85
CA ARG A 54 -9.13 -8.11 3.07
C ARG A 54 -8.26 -6.92 2.68
N LEU A 55 -7.38 -6.45 3.55
CA LEU A 55 -6.40 -5.39 3.21
C LEU A 55 -5.49 -5.82 2.06
N GLN A 56 -4.97 -7.06 2.07
CA GLN A 56 -4.16 -7.58 0.96
C GLN A 56 -4.98 -7.72 -0.32
N GLN A 57 -6.24 -8.12 -0.22
CA GLN A 57 -7.15 -8.16 -1.38
C GLN A 57 -7.33 -6.77 -1.98
N ASN A 58 -7.62 -5.77 -1.14
CA ASN A 58 -7.78 -4.39 -1.57
C ASN A 58 -6.49 -3.84 -2.19
N ALA A 59 -5.33 -4.14 -1.59
CA ALA A 59 -4.03 -3.77 -2.15
C ALA A 59 -3.75 -4.40 -3.51
N ARG A 60 -4.13 -5.67 -3.72
CA ARG A 60 -3.99 -6.33 -5.03
C ARG A 60 -4.96 -5.74 -6.07
N ASN A 61 -6.20 -5.48 -5.67
CA ASN A 61 -7.23 -4.90 -6.54
C ASN A 61 -6.80 -3.52 -7.05
N ASP A 62 -6.16 -2.72 -6.19
CA ASP A 62 -5.65 -1.39 -6.54
C ASP A 62 -4.22 -1.43 -7.13
N GLY A 63 -3.70 -2.63 -7.45
CA GLY A 63 -2.40 -2.80 -8.10
C GLY A 63 -1.18 -2.51 -7.21
N ILE A 64 -1.39 -2.24 -5.92
CA ILE A 64 -0.35 -1.88 -4.93
C ILE A 64 0.47 -3.11 -4.51
N LEU A 65 -0.17 -4.28 -4.39
CA LEU A 65 0.47 -5.53 -3.98
C LEU A 65 0.46 -6.53 -5.13
N ALA A 66 1.57 -7.23 -5.36
CA ALA A 66 1.62 -8.28 -6.38
C ALA A 66 0.67 -9.44 -6.03
N SER A 67 0.16 -10.14 -7.05
CA SER A 67 -0.90 -11.15 -6.90
C SER A 67 -0.54 -12.30 -5.95
N THR A 68 0.74 -12.69 -5.91
CA THR A 68 1.25 -13.77 -5.05
C THR A 68 1.89 -13.27 -3.75
N ASP A 69 2.03 -11.95 -3.59
CA ASP A 69 2.71 -11.36 -2.45
C ASP A 69 1.75 -11.16 -1.27
N LYS A 70 2.31 -11.09 -0.06
CA LYS A 70 1.56 -11.01 1.19
C LYS A 70 2.27 -10.13 2.21
N PHE A 71 1.49 -9.46 3.05
CA PHE A 71 1.99 -8.76 4.22
C PHE A 71 2.51 -9.79 5.24
N ARG A 72 3.46 -9.36 6.07
CA ARG A 72 3.90 -10.14 7.23
C ARG A 72 2.97 -9.85 8.39
N ASP A 73 2.02 -10.75 8.64
CA ASP A 73 1.14 -10.67 9.80
C ASP A 73 1.74 -11.42 10.99
N LEU A 74 2.15 -10.65 12.01
CA LEU A 74 2.65 -11.14 13.29
C LEU A 74 1.74 -10.73 14.46
N SER A 75 0.49 -10.31 14.18
CA SER A 75 -0.49 -10.01 15.22
C SER A 75 -0.82 -11.25 16.04
N VAL A 76 -1.03 -11.08 17.35
CA VAL A 76 -1.28 -12.19 18.27
C VAL A 76 -2.40 -11.83 19.25
N SER A 77 -3.40 -12.70 19.33
CA SER A 77 -4.54 -12.52 20.22
C SER A 77 -4.13 -12.43 21.70
N GLY A 78 -4.77 -11.50 22.43
CA GLY A 78 -4.55 -11.31 23.88
C GLY A 78 -3.27 -10.54 24.24
N THR A 79 -2.53 -10.03 23.26
CA THR A 79 -1.30 -9.28 23.52
C THR A 79 -1.57 -7.82 23.85
N MET A 80 -0.59 -7.20 24.51
CA MET A 80 -0.67 -5.85 25.04
C MET A 80 0.46 -5.00 24.45
N LEU A 81 0.29 -3.67 24.52
CA LEU A 81 1.40 -2.75 24.32
C LEU A 81 2.39 -2.86 25.48
N ASN A 82 1.89 -2.89 26.72
CA ASN A 82 2.68 -2.91 27.94
C ASN A 82 2.64 -4.27 28.64
N GLY A 83 3.61 -5.13 28.31
CA GLY A 83 3.76 -6.44 28.97
C GLY A 83 2.74 -7.47 28.47
N GLY A 84 2.19 -8.28 29.37
CA GLY A 84 1.20 -9.32 29.03
C GLY A 84 1.79 -10.57 28.38
N ILE A 85 1.01 -11.20 27.50
CA ILE A 85 1.39 -12.42 26.79
C ILE A 85 2.54 -12.12 25.82
N SER A 86 3.57 -12.97 25.81
CA SER A 86 4.67 -12.89 24.84
C SER A 86 4.34 -13.69 23.57
N PRO A 87 4.64 -13.16 22.37
CA PRO A 87 5.23 -11.85 22.12
C PRO A 87 4.22 -10.71 22.33
N ASN A 88 4.54 -9.75 23.20
CA ASN A 88 3.77 -8.52 23.30
C ASN A 88 3.96 -7.67 22.02
N ILE A 89 3.16 -6.63 21.81
CA ILE A 89 3.15 -5.89 20.53
C ILE A 89 4.55 -5.33 20.19
N PRO A 90 5.33 -4.73 21.13
CA PRO A 90 6.71 -4.35 20.83
C PRO A 90 7.63 -5.51 20.44
N THR A 91 7.43 -6.70 21.01
CA THR A 91 8.17 -7.91 20.64
C THR A 91 7.76 -8.41 19.26
N GLN A 92 6.46 -8.34 18.88
CA GLN A 92 6.01 -8.64 17.53
C GLN A 92 6.73 -7.76 16.50
N TYR A 93 6.82 -6.45 16.77
CA TYR A 93 7.57 -5.51 15.94
C TYR A 93 9.05 -5.91 15.82
N GLN A 94 9.72 -6.19 16.94
CA GLN A 94 11.12 -6.60 16.95
C GLN A 94 11.34 -7.91 16.16
N ASN A 95 10.43 -8.87 16.26
CA ASN A 95 10.47 -10.10 15.48
C ASN A 95 10.34 -9.81 13.97
N GLY A 96 9.49 -8.85 13.60
CA GLY A 96 9.39 -8.33 12.24
C GLY A 96 10.72 -7.75 11.74
N VAL A 97 11.33 -6.86 12.51
CA VAL A 97 12.65 -6.28 12.18
C VAL A 97 13.73 -7.36 12.03
N ASN A 98 13.76 -8.35 12.93
CA ASN A 98 14.72 -9.45 12.88
C ASN A 98 14.56 -10.32 11.62
N ALA A 99 13.33 -10.45 11.11
CA ALA A 99 13.03 -11.24 9.92
C ALA A 99 13.26 -10.48 8.60
N GLY A 100 13.46 -9.17 8.62
CA GLY A 100 13.73 -8.35 7.42
C GLY A 100 13.22 -6.92 7.55
N THR A 101 13.54 -6.09 6.56
CA THR A 101 13.17 -4.66 6.49
C THR A 101 11.68 -4.43 6.77
N VAL A 102 11.37 -3.47 7.64
CA VAL A 102 10.00 -3.02 7.94
C VAL A 102 9.89 -1.56 7.52
N LYS A 103 9.22 -1.26 6.41
CA LYS A 103 8.95 0.13 5.98
C LYS A 103 7.61 0.63 6.45
N TYR A 104 6.59 -0.24 6.39
CA TYR A 104 5.22 0.10 6.70
C TYR A 104 4.72 -0.79 7.84
N VAL A 105 4.13 -0.18 8.85
CA VAL A 105 3.47 -0.90 9.95
C VAL A 105 1.98 -0.58 9.93
N ILE A 106 1.16 -1.62 9.96
CA ILE A 106 -0.29 -1.53 10.18
C ILE A 106 -0.55 -2.15 11.54
N MET A 107 -1.17 -1.41 12.46
CA MET A 107 -1.31 -1.92 13.82
C MET A 107 -2.54 -1.44 14.56
N ASP A 108 -2.90 -2.21 15.58
CA ASP A 108 -3.69 -1.78 16.73
C ASP A 108 -2.91 -2.03 18.04
N GLY A 109 -3.56 -1.79 19.18
CA GLY A 109 -2.99 -2.06 20.50
C GLY A 109 -3.64 -1.23 21.61
N GLY A 110 -3.55 -1.74 22.84
CA GLY A 110 -4.05 -1.06 24.04
C GLY A 110 -5.40 -1.55 24.56
N GLY A 111 -6.16 -2.33 23.78
CA GLY A 111 -7.43 -2.90 24.21
C GLY A 111 -7.27 -3.84 25.40
N ASN A 112 -6.31 -4.77 25.30
CA ASN A 112 -5.96 -5.66 26.40
C ASN A 112 -5.32 -4.92 27.58
N ASP A 113 -4.54 -3.86 27.34
CA ASP A 113 -4.02 -3.01 28.41
C ASP A 113 -5.15 -2.33 29.18
N CYS A 114 -6.20 -1.85 28.49
CA CYS A 114 -7.41 -1.32 29.12
C CYS A 114 -8.12 -2.40 29.94
N LEU A 115 -8.29 -3.61 29.40
CA LEU A 115 -8.86 -4.73 30.17
C LEU A 115 -8.03 -5.03 31.43
N GLY A 116 -6.71 -5.07 31.32
CA GLY A 116 -5.75 -5.25 32.42
C GLY A 116 -5.61 -4.04 33.36
N GLY A 117 -6.24 -2.90 33.04
CA GLY A 117 -6.20 -1.70 33.88
C GLY A 117 -4.94 -0.84 33.74
N SER A 118 -4.10 -1.06 32.73
CA SER A 118 -2.82 -0.37 32.52
C SER A 118 -2.89 0.68 31.39
N VAL A 119 -3.81 1.65 31.49
CA VAL A 119 -3.97 2.70 30.45
C VAL A 119 -2.69 3.53 30.28
N ASP A 120 -2.12 4.05 31.37
CA ASP A 120 -0.89 4.84 31.32
C ASP A 120 0.33 4.02 30.88
N GLY A 121 0.31 2.73 31.20
CA GLY A 121 1.29 1.75 30.74
C GLY A 121 1.26 1.61 29.22
N ALA A 122 0.07 1.43 28.65
CA ALA A 122 -0.13 1.36 27.20
C ALA A 122 0.39 2.62 26.49
N VAL A 123 0.10 3.79 27.03
CA VAL A 123 0.57 5.10 26.51
C VAL A 123 2.09 5.17 26.52
N THR A 124 2.72 4.76 27.61
CA THR A 124 4.18 4.75 27.76
C THR A 124 4.83 3.75 26.79
N ALA A 125 4.26 2.56 26.66
CA ALA A 125 4.74 1.54 25.75
C ALA A 125 4.59 1.95 24.28
N ALA A 126 3.48 2.58 23.90
CA ALA A 126 3.27 3.12 22.55
C ALA A 126 4.33 4.17 22.19
N LYS A 127 4.66 5.11 23.10
CA LYS A 127 5.74 6.09 22.89
C LYS A 127 7.08 5.39 22.65
N SER A 128 7.42 4.41 23.48
CA SER A 128 8.66 3.64 23.36
C SER A 128 8.71 2.84 22.05
N LEU A 129 7.58 2.26 21.63
CA LEU A 129 7.48 1.53 20.38
C LEU A 129 7.69 2.43 19.16
N PHE A 130 7.11 3.64 19.14
CA PHE A 130 7.39 4.61 18.08
C PHE A 130 8.86 5.02 18.03
N GLN A 131 9.52 5.21 19.18
CA GLN A 131 10.97 5.47 19.23
C GLN A 131 11.79 4.29 18.70
N GLN A 132 11.36 3.04 18.99
CA GLN A 132 11.97 1.84 18.43
C GLN A 132 11.81 1.81 16.91
N MET A 133 10.61 2.13 16.41
CA MET A 133 10.31 2.22 14.97
C MET A 133 11.18 3.25 14.25
N THR A 134 11.41 4.41 14.86
CA THR A 134 12.37 5.42 14.35
C THR A 134 13.77 4.82 14.20
N LYS A 135 14.25 4.12 15.23
CA LYS A 135 15.61 3.55 15.24
C LYS A 135 15.80 2.44 14.22
N SER A 136 14.76 1.66 13.94
CA SER A 136 14.83 0.55 12.98
C SER A 136 14.52 0.98 11.54
N GLY A 137 14.24 2.26 11.28
CA GLY A 137 13.98 2.77 9.94
C GLY A 137 12.58 2.49 9.38
N THR A 138 11.57 2.29 10.25
CA THR A 138 10.18 2.30 9.79
C THR A 138 9.86 3.69 9.22
N VAL A 139 9.18 3.72 8.07
CA VAL A 139 8.86 4.96 7.34
C VAL A 139 7.49 5.47 7.74
N LYS A 140 6.48 4.60 7.76
CA LYS A 140 5.09 4.98 8.10
C LYS A 140 4.42 3.95 8.99
N VAL A 141 3.59 4.44 9.90
CA VAL A 141 2.74 3.64 10.79
C VAL A 141 1.29 4.05 10.61
N PHE A 142 0.43 3.07 10.32
CA PHE A 142 -1.01 3.24 10.31
C PHE A 142 -1.60 2.55 11.54
N TYR A 143 -2.08 3.34 12.49
CA TYR A 143 -2.65 2.88 13.74
C TYR A 143 -4.18 2.94 13.66
N LEU A 144 -4.85 1.80 13.64
CA LEU A 144 -6.30 1.72 13.79
C LEU A 144 -6.68 1.62 15.28
N PHE A 145 -7.77 2.27 15.67
CA PHE A 145 -8.25 2.24 17.04
C PHE A 145 -9.68 1.70 17.09
N TYR A 146 -9.94 0.89 18.12
CA TYR A 146 -11.12 0.06 18.22
C TYR A 146 -12.44 0.85 18.13
N PRO A 147 -13.48 0.25 17.52
CA PRO A 147 -14.85 0.69 17.77
C PRO A 147 -15.21 0.45 19.24
N ASP A 148 -16.37 0.96 19.69
CA ASP A 148 -16.74 0.81 21.10
C ASP A 148 -17.15 -0.64 21.41
N ALA A 149 -16.70 -1.15 22.55
CA ALA A 149 -17.10 -2.46 23.03
C ALA A 149 -18.61 -2.49 23.32
N GLN A 150 -19.21 -3.65 23.10
CA GLN A 150 -20.63 -3.92 23.24
C GLN A 150 -20.88 -4.89 24.41
N GLY A 151 -22.14 -5.04 24.79
CA GLY A 151 -22.56 -6.03 25.79
C GLY A 151 -21.90 -5.84 27.16
N GLY A 152 -21.65 -6.95 27.87
CA GLY A 152 -21.24 -6.93 29.28
C GLY A 152 -19.88 -6.27 29.56
N LEU A 153 -19.00 -6.15 28.57
CA LEU A 153 -17.68 -5.54 28.73
C LEU A 153 -17.70 -4.01 28.54
N SER A 154 -18.71 -3.48 27.85
CA SER A 154 -18.81 -2.07 27.46
C SER A 154 -18.63 -1.10 28.64
N GLY A 155 -19.31 -1.35 29.76
CA GLY A 155 -19.28 -0.47 30.93
C GLY A 155 -17.89 -0.38 31.59
N MET A 156 -17.08 -1.43 31.50
CA MET A 156 -15.72 -1.44 32.04
C MET A 156 -14.70 -0.92 31.02
N LEU A 157 -14.83 -1.33 29.76
CA LEU A 157 -13.82 -1.13 28.74
C LEU A 157 -13.94 0.23 28.06
N ASN A 158 -15.14 0.68 27.72
CA ASN A 158 -15.34 1.93 26.97
C ASN A 158 -14.81 3.17 27.71
N PRO A 159 -14.98 3.34 29.03
CA PRO A 159 -14.38 4.48 29.74
C PRO A 159 -12.84 4.51 29.62
N LYS A 160 -12.19 3.34 29.69
CA LYS A 160 -10.73 3.24 29.57
C LYS A 160 -10.26 3.48 28.13
N LEU A 161 -10.98 2.94 27.14
CA LEU A 161 -10.73 3.23 25.73
C LEU A 161 -10.92 4.72 25.42
N ASN A 162 -11.93 5.37 26.00
CA ASN A 162 -12.16 6.80 25.84
C ASN A 162 -11.01 7.66 26.43
N THR A 163 -10.38 7.19 27.50
CA THR A 163 -9.16 7.81 28.03
C THR A 163 -7.93 7.54 27.16
N LEU A 164 -7.76 6.31 26.67
CA LEU A 164 -6.58 5.89 25.92
C LEU A 164 -6.55 6.49 24.49
N ARG A 165 -7.69 6.45 23.80
CA ARG A 165 -7.84 6.83 22.38
C ARG A 165 -7.20 8.18 22.03
N PRO A 166 -7.53 9.31 22.68
CA PRO A 166 -6.94 10.60 22.32
C PRO A 166 -5.43 10.66 22.58
N GLN A 167 -4.92 9.89 23.55
CA GLN A 167 -3.49 9.86 23.86
C GLN A 167 -2.71 9.09 22.78
N ILE A 168 -3.21 7.92 22.36
CA ILE A 168 -2.63 7.17 21.25
C ILE A 168 -2.72 7.98 19.96
N GLN A 169 -3.87 8.60 19.68
CA GLN A 169 -4.02 9.50 18.53
C GLN A 169 -2.94 10.60 18.55
N SER A 170 -2.76 11.29 19.68
CA SER A 170 -1.74 12.33 19.81
C SER A 170 -0.31 11.83 19.60
N ILE A 171 0.03 10.62 20.07
CA ILE A 171 1.35 10.00 19.86
C ILE A 171 1.54 9.73 18.37
N VAL A 172 0.56 9.07 17.74
CA VAL A 172 0.63 8.62 16.35
C VAL A 172 0.69 9.83 15.42
N THR A 173 -0.25 10.77 15.50
CA THR A 173 -0.31 11.91 14.58
C THR A 173 0.80 12.93 14.83
N GLY A 174 1.39 12.94 16.04
CA GLY A 174 2.55 13.75 16.38
C GLY A 174 3.87 13.20 15.84
N SER A 175 3.92 11.92 15.44
CA SER A 175 5.12 11.30 14.91
C SER A 175 5.38 11.67 13.44
N THR A 176 6.57 12.18 13.16
CA THR A 176 7.05 12.52 11.81
C THR A 176 8.06 11.52 11.25
N SER A 177 8.70 10.71 12.11
CA SER A 177 9.63 9.66 11.72
C SER A 177 9.58 8.52 12.75
N PRO A 178 8.83 7.42 12.50
CA PRO A 178 8.00 7.20 11.32
C PRO A 178 6.84 8.19 11.23
N LYS A 179 6.34 8.50 10.03
CA LYS A 179 5.12 9.30 9.88
C LYS A 179 3.92 8.47 10.33
N GLY A 180 3.18 8.95 11.34
CA GLY A 180 2.03 8.24 11.87
C GLY A 180 0.70 8.72 11.29
N TYR A 181 -0.21 7.77 11.07
CA TYR A 181 -1.59 7.97 10.66
C TYR A 181 -2.51 7.21 11.62
N PHE A 182 -3.62 7.84 12.02
CA PHE A 182 -4.54 7.29 12.99
C PHE A 182 -5.95 7.20 12.40
N LEU A 183 -6.62 6.07 12.61
CA LEU A 183 -8.01 5.87 12.21
C LEU A 183 -8.85 5.41 13.40
N ASP A 184 -9.89 6.18 13.74
CA ASP A 184 -10.93 5.77 14.68
C ASP A 184 -11.98 4.95 13.92
N LEU A 185 -12.23 3.70 14.34
CA LEU A 185 -13.20 2.82 13.68
C LEU A 185 -14.64 3.01 14.16
N ARG A 186 -14.91 3.81 15.20
CA ARG A 186 -16.30 4.04 15.66
C ARG A 186 -17.24 4.51 14.54
N PRO A 187 -16.88 5.48 13.68
CA PRO A 187 -17.74 5.90 12.57
C PRO A 187 -18.08 4.76 11.60
N THR A 188 -17.16 3.82 11.40
CA THR A 188 -17.38 2.65 10.53
C THR A 188 -18.41 1.67 11.12
N PHE A 189 -18.49 1.59 12.45
CA PHE A 189 -19.34 0.65 13.19
C PHE A 189 -20.66 1.25 13.68
N GLU A 190 -20.79 2.58 13.64
CA GLU A 190 -21.97 3.32 14.09
C GLU A 190 -23.27 2.77 13.46
N GLY A 191 -24.25 2.46 14.30
CA GLY A 191 -25.52 1.85 13.88
C GLY A 191 -25.45 0.40 13.38
N LYS A 192 -24.28 -0.24 13.35
CA LYS A 192 -24.07 -1.59 12.78
C LYS A 192 -23.47 -2.60 13.76
N TYR A 193 -23.21 -2.19 15.00
CA TYR A 193 -22.58 -3.01 16.04
C TYR A 193 -23.17 -4.42 16.18
N SER A 194 -24.50 -4.60 16.13
CA SER A 194 -25.15 -5.91 16.24
C SER A 194 -24.79 -6.90 15.11
N SER A 195 -24.38 -6.39 13.95
CA SER A 195 -23.95 -7.20 12.81
C SER A 195 -22.43 -7.27 12.66
N TYR A 196 -21.72 -6.31 13.25
CA TYR A 196 -20.28 -6.13 13.07
C TYR A 196 -19.44 -6.63 14.24
N ILE A 197 -20.02 -6.78 15.43
CA ILE A 197 -19.34 -7.29 16.62
C ILE A 197 -19.95 -8.63 17.02
N LEU A 198 -19.10 -9.60 17.32
CA LEU A 198 -19.46 -10.92 17.84
C LEU A 198 -20.17 -10.82 19.19
N SER A 199 -20.81 -11.90 19.62
CA SER A 199 -21.53 -11.94 20.90
C SER A 199 -20.64 -11.71 22.12
N ASP A 200 -19.32 -11.84 21.99
CA ASP A 200 -18.36 -11.49 23.05
C ASP A 200 -18.25 -9.98 23.31
N GLY A 201 -18.77 -9.17 22.40
CA GLY A 201 -18.85 -7.72 22.51
C GLY A 201 -17.58 -6.95 22.15
N ILE A 202 -16.50 -7.61 21.70
CA ILE A 202 -15.22 -6.92 21.41
C ILE A 202 -14.59 -7.31 20.08
N HIS A 203 -14.87 -8.51 19.57
CA HIS A 203 -14.26 -8.97 18.31
C HIS A 203 -15.19 -8.76 17.12
N PRO A 204 -14.64 -8.43 15.93
CA PRO A 204 -15.46 -8.24 14.75
C PRO A 204 -16.00 -9.57 14.20
N THR A 205 -17.20 -9.53 13.62
CA THR A 205 -17.67 -10.58 12.70
C THR A 205 -16.93 -10.47 11.35
N LEU A 206 -17.10 -11.43 10.44
CA LEU A 206 -16.57 -11.28 9.07
C LEU A 206 -17.06 -9.98 8.39
N ALA A 207 -18.32 -9.60 8.61
CA ALA A 207 -18.86 -8.34 8.07
C ALA A 207 -18.19 -7.11 8.71
N GLY A 208 -17.97 -7.14 10.03
CA GLY A 208 -17.24 -6.10 10.74
C GLY A 208 -15.78 -6.00 10.30
N SER A 209 -15.10 -7.14 10.12
CA SER A 209 -13.72 -7.22 9.64
C SER A 209 -13.58 -6.65 8.23
N ASN A 210 -14.49 -7.01 7.32
CA ASN A 210 -14.49 -6.44 5.97
C ASN A 210 -14.74 -4.93 5.99
N ALA A 211 -15.69 -4.45 6.80
CA ALA A 211 -15.97 -3.01 6.91
C ALA A 211 -14.78 -2.24 7.52
N ALA A 212 -14.13 -2.79 8.55
CA ALA A 212 -12.93 -2.21 9.13
C ALA A 212 -11.80 -2.14 8.10
N ALA A 213 -11.51 -3.25 7.40
CA ALA A 213 -10.46 -3.31 6.38
C ALA A 213 -10.72 -2.35 5.21
N ASP A 214 -11.96 -2.22 4.74
CA ASP A 214 -12.32 -1.29 3.67
C ASP A 214 -12.17 0.17 4.11
N ALA A 215 -12.52 0.51 5.36
CA ALA A 215 -12.30 1.84 5.93
C ALA A 215 -10.80 2.15 6.14
N ILE A 216 -10.03 1.19 6.65
CA ILE A 216 -8.57 1.29 6.78
C ILE A 216 -7.94 1.54 5.41
N TRP A 217 -8.31 0.76 4.40
CA TRP A 217 -7.78 0.90 3.06
C TRP A 217 -8.14 2.24 2.41
N ALA A 218 -9.39 2.69 2.55
CA ALA A 218 -9.83 3.97 2.03
C ALA A 218 -9.04 5.14 2.63
N GLU A 219 -8.81 5.13 3.95
CA GLU A 219 -8.01 6.16 4.60
C GLU A 219 -6.53 6.04 4.21
N MET A 220 -5.96 4.83 4.14
CA MET A 220 -4.59 4.61 3.64
C MET A 220 -4.38 5.22 2.26
N LYS A 221 -5.33 5.08 1.35
CA LYS A 221 -5.27 5.73 0.03
C LYS A 221 -5.31 7.25 0.13
N LYS A 222 -6.27 7.77 0.89
CA LYS A 222 -6.45 9.22 1.09
C LYS A 222 -5.20 9.89 1.63
N VAL A 223 -4.47 9.23 2.53
CA VAL A 223 -3.27 9.78 3.17
C VAL A 223 -1.96 9.42 2.48
N GLY A 224 -2.01 8.70 1.36
CA GLY A 224 -0.83 8.21 0.65
C GLY A 224 0.05 7.32 1.53
N PHE A 225 -0.56 6.37 2.25
CA PHE A 225 0.13 5.53 3.21
C PHE A 225 1.23 4.70 2.54
N PHE A 226 0.92 3.98 1.47
CA PHE A 226 1.97 3.41 0.63
C PHE A 226 2.52 4.52 -0.27
N GLU A 227 3.85 4.59 -0.39
CA GLU A 227 4.53 5.48 -1.35
C GLU A 227 4.35 4.96 -2.78
N THR A 228 3.11 4.69 -3.14
CA THR A 228 2.71 4.45 -4.50
C THR A 228 2.30 5.83 -4.95
N THR A 229 3.20 6.54 -5.63
CA THR A 229 2.86 7.78 -6.32
C THR A 229 1.52 7.52 -7.02
N PRO A 230 0.41 8.17 -6.61
CA PRO A 230 -0.72 8.25 -7.51
C PRO A 230 -0.12 8.98 -8.70
N LEU A 231 0.08 8.27 -9.81
CA LEU A 231 0.52 8.91 -11.03
C LEU A 231 -0.64 9.82 -11.46
N THR A 232 -0.72 11.02 -10.91
CA THR A 232 -0.97 12.16 -11.77
C THR A 232 0.23 12.13 -12.71
N PRO A 233 0.04 11.73 -13.99
CA PRO A 233 1.16 11.61 -14.90
C PRO A 233 1.87 12.95 -14.92
N LYS A 234 3.12 12.98 -14.46
CA LYS A 234 3.92 14.20 -14.49
C LYS A 234 4.03 14.57 -15.97
N VAL A 235 3.59 15.76 -16.34
CA VAL A 235 3.63 16.20 -17.74
C VAL A 235 5.07 16.10 -18.24
N GLY A 236 5.26 15.33 -19.31
CA GLY A 236 6.57 14.96 -19.87
C GLY A 236 7.13 13.60 -19.46
N ASP A 237 6.65 12.97 -18.39
CA ASP A 237 7.05 11.63 -17.95
C ASP A 237 6.07 10.60 -18.54
N CYS A 238 6.33 10.17 -19.76
CA CYS A 238 5.42 9.35 -20.56
C CYS A 238 5.42 7.88 -20.14
N ASN A 239 6.50 7.39 -19.49
CA ASN A 239 6.63 6.03 -18.98
C ASN A 239 6.44 5.91 -17.46
N ASN A 240 6.24 7.02 -16.75
CA ASN A 240 6.06 7.10 -15.31
C ASN A 240 7.27 6.60 -14.49
N ASP A 241 8.49 6.84 -14.99
CA ASP A 241 9.73 6.46 -14.29
C ASP A 241 10.28 7.55 -13.36
N GLY A 242 9.63 8.72 -13.33
CA GLY A 242 9.98 9.88 -12.51
C GLY A 242 10.90 10.89 -13.21
N SER A 243 11.52 10.51 -14.32
CA SER A 243 12.39 11.35 -15.15
C SER A 243 11.64 11.93 -16.34
N ILE A 244 12.21 12.95 -16.99
CA ILE A 244 11.76 13.45 -18.29
C ILE A 244 12.98 13.42 -19.18
N ASP A 245 13.08 12.39 -20.03
CA ASP A 245 14.28 12.14 -20.81
C ASP A 245 14.01 11.65 -22.25
N SER A 246 15.06 11.12 -22.89
CA SER A 246 15.01 10.64 -24.27
C SER A 246 14.07 9.45 -24.51
N ILE A 247 13.73 8.69 -23.46
CA ILE A 247 12.80 7.57 -23.49
C ILE A 247 11.38 8.12 -23.69
N ASP A 248 10.99 9.15 -22.93
CA ASP A 248 9.68 9.81 -23.07
C ASP A 248 9.50 10.42 -24.44
N PHE A 249 10.55 11.08 -24.95
CA PHE A 249 10.57 11.62 -26.30
C PHE A 249 10.36 10.55 -27.38
N SER A 250 10.90 9.36 -27.17
CA SER A 250 10.72 8.22 -28.08
C SER A 250 9.31 7.66 -28.02
N LEU A 251 8.72 7.59 -26.82
CA LEU A 251 7.34 7.14 -26.60
C LEU A 251 6.33 8.11 -27.21
N LEU A 252 6.51 9.42 -27.01
CA LEU A 252 5.67 10.45 -27.61
C LEU A 252 5.69 10.37 -29.15
N LYS A 253 6.87 10.13 -29.75
CA LYS A 253 6.97 9.89 -31.21
C LYS A 253 6.28 8.61 -31.65
N GLN A 254 6.48 7.52 -30.91
CA GLN A 254 5.85 6.24 -31.19
C GLN A 254 4.32 6.36 -31.13
N TYR A 255 3.79 7.11 -30.15
CA TYR A 255 2.37 7.41 -30.02
C TYR A 255 1.81 8.06 -31.29
N LEU A 256 2.48 9.09 -31.80
CA LEU A 256 2.06 9.78 -33.02
C LEU A 256 2.18 8.90 -34.27
N LEU A 257 3.23 8.07 -34.37
CA LEU A 257 3.44 7.18 -35.52
C LEU A 257 2.41 6.04 -35.59
N ASN A 258 1.96 5.55 -34.43
CA ASN A 258 0.99 4.46 -34.34
C ASN A 258 -0.47 4.95 -34.31
N GLY A 259 -0.71 6.26 -34.44
CA GLY A 259 -2.04 6.83 -34.49
C GLY A 259 -2.76 6.93 -33.15
N GLY A 260 -2.04 6.94 -32.02
CA GLY A 260 -2.53 7.26 -30.68
C GLY A 260 -3.87 6.62 -30.27
N SER A 261 -3.85 5.46 -29.61
CA SER A 261 -5.08 4.73 -29.28
C SER A 261 -5.79 5.18 -28.00
N THR A 262 -5.12 5.90 -27.09
CA THR A 262 -5.70 6.37 -25.82
C THR A 262 -5.01 7.64 -25.37
N TYR A 263 -5.78 8.68 -25.05
CA TYR A 263 -5.24 9.94 -24.55
C TYR A 263 -4.43 9.71 -23.26
N ASN A 264 -3.21 10.23 -23.23
CA ASN A 264 -2.31 10.23 -22.08
C ASN A 264 -1.93 11.67 -21.73
N SER A 265 -2.37 12.17 -20.57
CA SER A 265 -2.10 13.54 -20.16
C SER A 265 -0.63 13.86 -19.93
N ALA A 266 0.26 12.87 -19.73
CA ALA A 266 1.71 13.12 -19.69
C ALA A 266 2.29 13.54 -21.05
N MET A 267 1.58 13.20 -22.14
CA MET A 267 2.00 13.50 -23.52
C MET A 267 1.47 14.84 -24.03
N ASP A 268 0.56 15.49 -23.31
CA ASP A 268 0.04 16.83 -23.61
C ASP A 268 0.89 17.89 -22.89
N LEU A 269 1.86 18.43 -23.62
CA LEU A 269 2.91 19.30 -23.09
C LEU A 269 2.56 20.78 -23.17
N ASN A 270 1.43 21.13 -23.79
CA ASN A 270 0.88 22.50 -23.83
C ASN A 270 -0.51 22.64 -23.20
N ALA A 271 -1.06 21.57 -22.62
CA ALA A 271 -2.37 21.51 -21.96
C ALA A 271 -3.54 21.91 -22.88
N ASP A 272 -3.45 21.61 -24.17
CA ASP A 272 -4.52 21.91 -25.14
C ASP A 272 -5.52 20.74 -25.32
N ASN A 273 -5.32 19.64 -24.59
CA ASN A 273 -6.04 18.38 -24.67
C ASN A 273 -5.89 17.64 -26.00
N VAL A 274 -4.85 17.94 -26.78
CA VAL A 274 -4.58 17.34 -28.10
C VAL A 274 -3.12 16.93 -28.24
N ILE A 275 -2.84 15.63 -28.12
CA ILE A 275 -1.47 15.10 -28.34
C ILE A 275 -1.13 15.13 -29.83
N ASN A 276 -0.19 15.99 -30.21
CA ASN A 276 0.21 16.21 -31.60
C ASN A 276 1.70 16.58 -31.75
N ALA A 277 2.11 17.04 -32.94
CA ALA A 277 3.50 17.37 -33.23
C ALA A 277 4.04 18.55 -32.40
N LEU A 278 3.18 19.43 -31.87
CA LEU A 278 3.57 20.52 -30.99
C LEU A 278 4.17 19.98 -29.68
N ASP A 279 3.60 18.91 -29.12
CA ASP A 279 4.11 18.25 -27.91
C ASP A 279 5.54 17.73 -28.13
N VAL A 280 5.80 17.10 -29.29
CA VAL A 280 7.15 16.63 -29.64
C VAL A 280 8.16 17.78 -29.70
N VAL A 281 7.74 18.94 -30.21
CA VAL A 281 8.60 20.13 -30.26
C VAL A 281 8.88 20.66 -28.86
N ILE A 282 7.88 20.67 -27.97
CA ILE A 282 8.02 21.13 -26.58
C ILE A 282 8.94 20.19 -25.80
N MET A 283 8.74 18.86 -25.90
CA MET A 283 9.61 17.85 -25.29
C MET A 283 11.07 18.05 -25.72
N LYS A 284 11.32 18.24 -27.03
CA LYS A 284 12.67 18.48 -27.54
C LYS A 284 13.29 19.77 -26.97
N LYS A 285 12.52 20.86 -26.89
CA LYS A 285 13.00 22.12 -26.30
C LYS A 285 13.32 21.95 -24.82
N TYR A 286 12.50 21.19 -24.09
CA TYR A 286 12.72 20.88 -22.68
C TYR A 286 14.00 20.09 -22.45
N LEU A 287 14.20 19.00 -23.20
CA LEU A 287 15.43 18.18 -23.13
C LEU A 287 16.70 18.95 -23.52
N LEU A 288 16.57 20.01 -24.32
CA LEU A 288 17.67 20.91 -24.70
C LEU A 288 17.88 22.08 -23.74
N GLY A 289 17.09 22.20 -22.66
CA GLY A 289 17.16 23.32 -21.72
C GLY A 289 16.70 24.67 -22.31
N MET A 290 15.99 24.65 -23.44
CA MET A 290 15.41 25.87 -24.04
C MET A 290 14.09 26.26 -23.38
N VAL A 291 13.42 25.28 -22.76
CA VAL A 291 12.24 25.46 -21.90
C VAL A 291 12.55 24.73 -20.60
N ASN A 292 12.38 25.40 -19.46
CA ASN A 292 12.79 24.85 -18.16
C ASN A 292 11.61 24.32 -17.34
N THR A 293 10.38 24.48 -17.83
CA THR A 293 9.14 24.12 -17.13
C THR A 293 8.10 23.62 -18.11
N LEU A 294 7.35 22.60 -17.71
CA LEU A 294 6.16 22.12 -18.40
C LEU A 294 4.92 22.46 -17.57
N PRO A 295 3.70 22.46 -18.15
CA PRO A 295 2.47 22.72 -17.40
C PRO A 295 2.33 21.79 -16.19
N ALA A 296 1.86 22.33 -15.07
CA ALA A 296 1.39 21.53 -13.95
C ALA A 296 -0.09 21.24 -14.16
N VAL A 297 -0.48 19.95 -14.09
CA VAL A 297 -1.87 19.49 -14.06
C VAL A 297 -2.31 19.18 -12.64
#